data_AF-C0EPG4-F1
#
_entry.id   AF-C0EPG4-F1
#
_cell.length_a   1.000
_cell.length_b   1.000
_cell.length_c   1.000
_cell.angle_alpha   90.00
_cell.angle_beta   90.00
_cell.angle_gamma   90.00
#
_symmetry.space_group_name_H-M   'P 1'
#
loop_
_entity.id
_entity.type
_entity.pdbx_description
1 polymer ?
#
loop_
_entity_poly.entity_id
_entity_poly.type
_entity_poly.pdbx_seq_one_letter_code
_entity_poly.pdbx_strand_id
1 'polypeptide(L)'
;MPIGAVLGLLAAVVIGTLIYQGGMRLNLAKFFRWTGAFLIVVAAGLLAGSFRALHEAGVWNAMQDIAFDTSKYLHEDSPLGVLLGGFFGYTDHPTEGEVLIWLLYLVPVMIWFLRGSAPAKTLTK
;
A
#
# COMPACT_ATOMS: atom_id res chain seq x y z
N MET A 1 -10.66 21.02 37.16
CA MET A 1 -10.88 19.63 36.71
C MET A 1 -11.85 19.46 35.51
N PRO A 2 -12.82 20.36 35.16
CA PRO A 2 -13.70 20.12 34.00
C PRO A 2 -13.24 20.73 32.65
N ILE A 3 -12.27 21.65 32.62
CA ILE A 3 -11.85 22.33 31.37
C ILE A 3 -11.33 21.37 30.30
N GLY A 4 -10.52 20.37 30.67
CA GLY A 4 -9.96 19.42 29.71
C GLY A 4 -11.03 18.55 29.05
N ALA A 5 -12.06 18.16 29.81
CA ALA A 5 -13.19 17.40 29.29
C ALA A 5 -14.01 18.21 28.29
N VAL A 6 -14.26 19.49 28.58
CA VAL A 6 -14.99 20.39 27.68
C VAL A 6 -14.19 20.67 26.40
N LEU A 7 -12.88 20.90 26.51
CA LEU A 7 -12.00 21.08 25.35
C LEU A 7 -11.91 19.82 24.48
N GLY A 8 -11.80 18.64 25.09
CA GLY A 8 -11.80 17.37 24.37
C GLY A 8 -13.12 17.14 23.62
N LEU A 9 -14.26 17.44 24.26
CA LEU A 9 -15.57 17.34 23.62
C LEU A 9 -15.70 18.30 22.44
N LEU A 10 -15.28 19.57 22.61
CA LEU A 10 -15.28 20.54 21.51
C LEU A 10 -14.39 20.09 20.35
N ALA A 11 -13.18 19.61 20.64
CA ALA A 11 -12.27 19.09 19.61
C ALA A 11 -12.89 17.90 18.87
N ALA A 12 -13.54 16.97 19.58
CA ALA A 12 -14.21 15.83 18.97
C ALA A 12 -15.36 16.26 18.04
N VAL A 13 -16.16 17.24 18.45
CA VAL A 13 -17.25 17.79 17.61
C VAL A 13 -16.69 18.48 16.36
N VAL A 14 -15.64 19.30 16.50
CA VAL A 14 -14.98 19.96 15.37
C VAL A 14 -14.39 18.95 14.39
N ILE A 15 -13.65 17.95 14.89
CA ILE A 15 -13.06 16.91 14.04
C ILE A 15 -14.16 16.08 13.38
N GLY A 16 -15.18 15.67 14.13
CA GLY A 16 -16.31 14.87 13.61
C GLY A 16 -17.07 15.61 12.50
N THR A 17 -17.35 16.90 12.68
CA THR A 17 -18.01 17.72 11.66
C THR A 17 -17.14 17.92 10.43
N LEU A 18 -15.83 18.12 10.59
CA LEU A 18 -14.89 18.20 9.45
C LEU A 18 -14.84 16.89 8.66
N ILE A 19 -14.80 15.74 9.34
CA ILE A 19 -14.83 14.41 8.70
C ILE A 19 -16.15 14.19 7.97
N TYR A 20 -17.29 14.55 8.57
CA TYR A 20 -18.60 14.43 7.93
C TYR A 20 -18.71 15.26 6.65
N GLN A 21 -18.30 16.54 6.71
CA GLN A 21 -18.28 17.41 5.53
C GLN A 21 -17.32 16.90 4.45
N GLY A 22 -16.14 16.40 4.86
CA GLY A 22 -15.16 15.81 3.95
C GLY A 22 -15.67 14.53 3.28
N GLY A 23 -16.32 13.64 4.04
CA GLY A 23 -16.87 12.38 3.55
C GLY A 23 -18.02 12.57 2.56
N MET A 24 -18.91 13.53 2.80
CA MET A 24 -20.03 13.82 1.88
C MET A 24 -19.58 14.36 0.52
N ARG A 25 -18.42 15.01 0.43
CA ARG A 25 -17.87 15.53 -0.83
C ARG A 25 -16.97 14.53 -1.54
N LEU A 26 -16.72 13.37 -0.95
CA LEU A 26 -15.83 12.37 -1.51
C LEU A 26 -16.53 11.63 -2.65
N ASN A 27 -15.94 11.66 -3.84
CA ASN A 27 -16.39 10.81 -4.93
C ASN A 27 -15.99 9.36 -4.61
N LEU A 28 -16.96 8.56 -4.15
CA LEU A 28 -16.74 7.16 -3.76
C LEU A 28 -16.05 6.35 -4.85
N ALA A 29 -16.45 6.52 -6.11
CA ALA A 29 -15.83 5.81 -7.23
C ALA A 29 -14.34 6.17 -7.38
N LYS A 30 -13.99 7.45 -7.24
CA LYS A 30 -12.58 7.90 -7.28
C LYS A 30 -11.81 7.42 -6.04
N PHE A 31 -12.43 7.45 -4.86
CA PHE A 31 -11.83 6.99 -3.62
C PHE A 31 -11.50 5.50 -3.67
N PHE A 32 -12.48 4.64 -3.96
CA PHE A 32 -12.26 3.19 -4.06
C PHE A 32 -11.26 2.81 -5.14
N ARG A 33 -11.20 3.55 -6.24
CA ARG A 33 -10.21 3.30 -7.28
C ARG A 33 -8.79 3.60 -6.81
N TRP A 34 -8.60 4.69 -6.06
CA TRP A 34 -7.29 5.04 -5.50
C TRP A 34 -6.89 4.13 -4.34
N THR A 35 -7.79 3.89 -3.39
CA THR A 35 -7.52 3.01 -2.25
C THR A 35 -7.35 1.56 -2.68
N GLY A 36 -8.16 1.07 -3.63
CA GLY A 36 -8.01 -0.26 -4.20
C GLY A 36 -6.68 -0.44 -4.94
N ALA A 37 -6.27 0.54 -5.76
CA ALA A 37 -4.96 0.52 -6.40
C ALA A 37 -3.82 0.50 -5.36
N PHE A 38 -3.92 1.32 -4.32
CA PHE A 38 -2.96 1.33 -3.21
C PHE A 38 -2.89 -0.03 -2.51
N LEU A 39 -4.04 -0.64 -2.19
CA LEU A 39 -4.10 -1.96 -1.55
C LEU A 39 -3.49 -3.07 -2.41
N ILE A 40 -3.61 -3.01 -3.74
CA ILE A 40 -2.96 -3.96 -4.65
C ILE A 40 -1.44 -3.87 -4.55
N VAL A 41 -0.89 -2.65 -4.47
CA VAL A 41 0.57 -2.46 -4.32
C VAL A 41 1.04 -3.00 -2.96
N VAL A 42 0.30 -2.74 -1.89
CA VAL A 42 0.60 -3.27 -0.56
C VAL A 42 0.58 -4.80 -0.55
N ALA A 43 -0.42 -5.41 -1.19
CA ALA A 43 -0.52 -6.86 -1.33
C ALA A 43 0.66 -7.45 -2.12
N ALA A 44 1.13 -6.78 -3.17
CA ALA A 44 2.32 -7.18 -3.90
C ALA A 44 3.57 -7.18 -3.00
N GLY A 45 3.72 -6.14 -2.16
CA GLY A 45 4.80 -6.04 -1.18
C GLY A 45 4.77 -7.16 -0.15
N LEU A 46 3.60 -7.46 0.41
CA LEU A 46 3.43 -8.55 1.36
C LEU A 46 3.73 -9.93 0.74
N LEU A 47 3.38 -10.13 -0.53
CA LEU A 47 3.71 -11.34 -1.27
C LEU A 47 5.23 -11.49 -1.47
N ALA A 48 5.93 -10.42 -1.87
CA ALA A 48 7.38 -10.43 -2.00
C ALA A 48 8.06 -10.74 -0.66
N GLY A 49 7.63 -10.08 0.42
CA GLY A 49 8.16 -10.35 1.77
C GLY A 49 7.87 -11.78 2.26
N SER A 50 6.73 -12.37 1.89
CA SER A 50 6.45 -13.77 2.19
C SER A 50 7.38 -14.72 1.41
N PHE A 51 7.73 -14.37 0.18
CA PHE A 51 8.68 -15.13 -0.64
C PHE A 51 10.09 -15.05 -0.05
N ARG A 52 10.50 -13.88 0.43
CA ARG A 52 11.73 -13.70 1.21
C ARG A 52 11.75 -14.58 2.45
N ALA A 53 10.67 -14.63 3.22
CA ALA A 53 10.58 -15.53 4.37
C ALA A 53 10.72 -17.02 3.98
N LEU A 54 10.26 -17.39 2.77
CA LEU A 54 10.42 -18.74 2.23
C LEU A 54 11.88 -19.05 1.84
N HIS A 55 12.60 -18.04 1.34
CA HIS A 55 14.05 -18.08 1.10
C HIS A 55 14.82 -18.23 2.41
N GLU A 56 14.50 -17.41 3.42
CA GLU A 56 15.15 -17.44 4.73
C GLU A 56 14.88 -18.75 5.49
N ALA A 57 13.70 -19.36 5.30
CA ALA A 57 13.36 -20.67 5.84
C ALA A 57 14.03 -21.85 5.11
N GLY A 58 14.73 -21.61 3.99
CA GLY A 58 15.39 -22.62 3.18
C GLY A 58 14.44 -23.53 2.39
N VAL A 59 13.15 -23.20 2.34
CA VAL A 59 12.11 -23.99 1.64
C VAL A 59 12.19 -23.75 0.13
N TRP A 60 12.61 -22.56 -0.30
CA TRP A 60 12.79 -22.19 -1.70
C TRP A 60 14.10 -21.41 -1.86
N ASN A 61 15.07 -21.91 -2.63
CA ASN A 61 16.40 -21.28 -2.76
C ASN A 61 16.78 -20.94 -4.21
N ALA A 62 15.79 -20.82 -5.10
CA ALA A 62 16.03 -20.42 -6.48
C ALA A 62 15.94 -18.90 -6.65
N MET A 63 16.82 -18.30 -7.46
CA MET A 63 16.87 -16.86 -7.80
C MET A 63 17.11 -15.92 -6.60
N GLN A 64 18.06 -16.29 -5.73
CA GLN A 64 18.48 -15.50 -4.56
C GLN A 64 19.53 -14.42 -4.90
N ASP A 65 19.94 -14.29 -6.17
CA ASP A 65 20.87 -13.24 -6.55
C ASP A 65 20.26 -11.85 -6.32
N ILE A 66 21.10 -10.94 -5.85
CA ILE A 66 20.70 -9.57 -5.49
C ILE A 66 20.44 -8.79 -6.78
N ALA A 67 19.21 -8.34 -6.97
CA ALA A 67 18.83 -7.59 -8.16
C ALA A 67 19.40 -6.17 -8.15
N PHE A 68 19.31 -5.48 -7.01
CA PHE A 68 19.76 -4.10 -6.84
C PHE A 68 20.24 -3.84 -5.40
N ASP A 69 21.27 -3.01 -5.23
CA ASP A 69 21.73 -2.55 -3.91
C ASP A 69 21.35 -1.06 -3.74
N THR A 70 20.36 -0.80 -2.89
CA THR A 70 19.87 0.57 -2.60
C THR A 70 20.34 1.09 -1.23
N SER A 71 21.13 0.28 -0.51
CA SER A 71 21.60 0.55 0.86
C SER A 71 22.32 1.90 1.01
N LYS A 72 22.93 2.38 -0.09
CA LYS A 72 23.67 3.65 -0.15
C LYS A 72 22.79 4.91 -0.03
N TYR A 73 21.51 4.81 -0.36
CA TYR A 73 20.57 5.94 -0.35
C TYR A 73 19.45 5.78 0.66
N LEU A 74 18.98 4.56 0.90
CA LEU A 74 17.92 4.27 1.84
C LEU A 74 18.19 2.93 2.50
N HIS A 75 18.40 2.95 3.82
CA HIS A 75 18.58 1.76 4.64
C HIS A 75 17.22 1.25 5.14
N GLU A 76 17.06 -0.07 5.21
CA GLU A 76 15.86 -0.80 5.62
C GLU A 76 15.61 -0.60 7.11
N ASP A 77 16.66 -0.46 7.91
CA ASP A 77 16.61 -0.13 9.34
C ASP A 77 16.27 1.34 9.63
N SER A 78 16.25 2.20 8.60
CA SER A 78 15.84 3.59 8.80
C SER A 78 14.34 3.67 9.09
N PRO A 79 13.85 4.69 9.83
CA PRO A 79 12.42 4.83 10.09
C PRO A 79 11.55 4.84 8.82
N LEU A 80 12.08 5.40 7.72
CA LEU A 80 11.40 5.37 6.42
C LEU A 80 11.50 3.99 5.75
N GLY A 81 12.65 3.32 5.86
CA GLY A 81 12.88 1.96 5.37
C GLY A 81 11.91 0.96 6.01
N VAL A 82 11.73 1.00 7.33
CA VAL A 82 10.80 0.11 8.05
C VAL A 82 9.35 0.35 7.64
N LEU A 83 8.95 1.62 7.45
CA LEU A 83 7.60 1.94 6.96
C LEU A 83 7.40 1.43 5.53
N LEU A 84 8.36 1.67 4.64
CA LEU A 84 8.28 1.21 3.25
C LEU A 84 8.36 -0.32 3.15
N GLY A 85 9.15 -0.96 4.00
CA GLY A 85 9.21 -2.41 4.14
C GLY A 85 7.87 -2.97 4.57
N GLY A 86 7.27 -2.38 5.61
CA GLY A 86 5.97 -2.81 6.12
C GLY A 86 4.80 -2.61 5.15
N PHE A 87 4.77 -1.49 4.42
CA PHE A 87 3.66 -1.19 3.51
C PHE A 87 3.87 -1.71 2.09
N PHE A 88 5.09 -1.70 1.57
CA PHE A 88 5.37 -1.96 0.15
C PHE A 88 6.31 -3.16 -0.08
N GLY A 89 6.79 -3.81 0.98
CA GLY A 89 7.77 -4.90 0.86
C GLY A 89 9.15 -4.41 0.40
N TYR A 90 9.49 -3.15 0.68
CA TYR A 90 10.82 -2.60 0.38
C TYR A 90 11.90 -3.29 1.21
N THR A 91 13.03 -3.61 0.55
CA THR A 91 14.26 -4.08 1.19
C THR A 91 15.46 -3.46 0.47
N ASP A 92 16.59 -3.36 1.17
CA ASP A 92 17.82 -2.78 0.61
C ASP A 92 18.50 -3.69 -0.42
N HIS A 93 18.25 -5.01 -0.30
CA HIS A 93 18.82 -6.06 -1.13
C HIS A 93 17.72 -6.99 -1.67
N PRO A 94 16.82 -6.51 -2.53
CA PRO A 94 15.78 -7.34 -3.11
C PRO A 94 16.39 -8.43 -4.00
N THR A 95 15.94 -9.67 -3.80
CA THR A 95 16.34 -10.77 -4.68
C THR A 95 15.63 -10.66 -6.03
N GLU A 96 16.26 -11.18 -7.10
CA GLU A 96 15.63 -11.23 -8.43
C GLU A 96 14.26 -11.93 -8.38
N GLY A 97 14.15 -13.01 -7.59
CA GLY A 97 12.90 -13.74 -7.37
C GLY A 97 11.80 -12.89 -6.75
N GLU A 98 12.13 -12.07 -5.74
CA GLU A 98 11.16 -11.17 -5.09
C GLU A 98 10.65 -10.09 -6.05
N VAL A 99 11.55 -9.46 -6.82
CA VAL A 99 11.17 -8.44 -7.82
C VAL A 99 10.28 -9.05 -8.90
N LEU A 100 10.61 -10.26 -9.36
CA LEU A 100 9.82 -10.97 -10.34
C LEU A 100 8.42 -11.32 -9.81
N ILE A 101 8.32 -11.88 -8.60
CA ILE A 101 7.03 -12.20 -7.97
C ILE A 101 6.19 -10.93 -7.79
N TRP A 102 6.82 -9.84 -7.37
CA TRP A 102 6.16 -8.56 -7.16
C TRP A 102 5.57 -8.01 -8.45
N LEU A 103 6.36 -8.00 -9.54
CA LEU A 103 5.88 -7.58 -10.87
C LEU A 103 4.81 -8.52 -11.44
N LEU A 104 5.01 -9.83 -11.30
CA LEU A 104 4.07 -10.85 -11.78
C LEU A 104 2.71 -10.78 -11.07
N TYR A 105 2.66 -10.29 -9.83
CA TYR A 105 1.41 -10.02 -9.15
C TYR A 105 0.86 -8.64 -9.50
N LEU A 106 1.67 -7.60 -9.31
CA LEU A 106 1.22 -6.21 -9.39
C LEU A 106 0.72 -5.84 -10.79
N VAL A 107 1.45 -6.16 -11.85
CA VAL A 107 1.12 -5.74 -13.22
C VAL A 107 -0.23 -6.32 -13.68
N PRO A 108 -0.46 -7.64 -13.67
CA PRO A 108 -1.74 -8.18 -14.15
C PRO A 108 -2.92 -7.81 -13.25
N VAL A 109 -2.74 -7.82 -11.92
CA VAL A 109 -3.83 -7.48 -10.97
C VAL A 109 -4.22 -6.01 -11.12
N MET A 110 -3.24 -5.10 -11.23
CA MET A 110 -3.50 -3.68 -11.46
C MET A 110 -4.20 -3.45 -12.80
N ILE A 111 -3.74 -4.09 -13.88
CA ILE A 111 -4.38 -3.97 -15.20
C ILE A 111 -5.84 -4.47 -15.15
N TRP A 112 -6.08 -5.60 -14.49
CA TRP A 112 -7.43 -6.16 -14.39
C TRP A 112 -8.35 -5.26 -13.56
N PHE A 113 -7.88 -4.76 -12.42
CA PHE A 113 -8.61 -3.83 -11.56
C PHE A 113 -8.97 -2.52 -12.28
N LEU A 114 -8.04 -1.93 -13.02
CA LEU A 114 -8.26 -0.69 -13.77
C LEU A 114 -9.22 -0.90 -14.95
N ARG A 115 -9.20 -2.06 -15.60
CA ARG A 115 -10.14 -2.43 -16.67
C ARG A 115 -11.57 -2.60 -16.17
N GLY A 116 -11.76 -3.22 -15.00
CA GLY A 116 -13.08 -3.41 -14.38
C GLY A 116 -13.69 -2.13 -13.80
N SER A 117 -12.87 -1.11 -13.56
CA SER A 117 -13.28 0.15 -12.91
C SER A 117 -13.72 1.24 -13.91
N ALA A 118 -13.89 0.92 -15.19
CA ALA A 118 -14.31 1.91 -16.20
C ALA A 118 -15.77 2.35 -15.94
N PRO A 119 -16.04 3.65 -15.78
CA PRO A 119 -17.39 4.13 -15.52
C PRO A 119 -18.32 3.79 -16.68
N ALA A 120 -19.45 3.16 -16.39
CA ALA A 120 -20.49 2.86 -17.36
C ALA A 120 -20.87 4.15 -18.09
N LYS A 121 -20.67 4.19 -19.41
CA LYS A 121 -21.04 5.33 -20.25
C LYS A 121 -22.55 5.51 -20.10
N THR A 122 -22.97 6.56 -19.39
CA THR A 122 -24.39 6.94 -19.33
C THR A 122 -24.81 7.25 -20.76
N LEU A 123 -25.55 6.33 -21.39
CA LEU A 123 -26.19 6.54 -22.66
C LEU A 123 -27.30 7.56 -22.44
N THR A 124 -26.99 8.84 -22.64
CA THR A 124 -28.00 9.88 -22.82
C THR A 124 -28.60 9.70 -24.21
N LYS A 125 -29.87 9.31 -24.24
CA LYS A 125 -30.73 9.32 -25.42
C LYS A 125 -31.75 10.44 -25.27
#